data_AF-A9FH56-F1
#
_entry.id   AF-A9FH56-F1
#
_cell.length_a   1.000
_cell.length_b   1.000
_cell.length_c   1.000
_cell.angle_alpha   90.00
_cell.angle_beta   90.00
_cell.angle_gamma   90.00
#
_symmetry.space_group_name_H-M   'P 1'
#
loop_
_entity.id
_entity.type
_entity.pdbx_description
1 polymer ?
#
loop_
_entity_poly.entity_id
_entity_poly.type
_entity_poly.pdbx_seq_one_letter_code
_entity_poly.pdbx_strand_id
1 'polypeptide(L)'
;MSLEEYRRPRMIVLSPRSTAYDAVRAMMDNHVGAVLVHDGQRLAGIVTDRDIALEIVAGDLDARSTMLRDIMSDEIATLELDASIDDAVRTMRDHACRRVPVTEQGRPVGLVTLDDLLADGVIDAEAAGSVVKAQLEVAARFKPEGALHPEGTARPERSHGRVRALTRRKARADSAYGRLIHAVERHSGLQQRDRAELALQIVLGCLCRRVTPQEARHLVAQLPSKLHPSLDPFLDGPDKRITTATIEADVARELRMDREAAGFVLQAICEAVADSVSAGEIEGFRGQLPLDMKDLFPPTPLRRAV
;
A
#
# COMPACT_ATOMS: atom_id res chain seq x y z
N MET A 1 -18.26 30.91 -22.78
CA MET A 1 -18.97 29.75 -22.20
C MET A 1 -18.38 29.49 -20.82
N SER A 2 -19.22 29.18 -19.84
CA SER A 2 -18.78 28.81 -18.49
C SER A 2 -18.49 27.32 -18.40
N LEU A 3 -17.89 26.88 -17.29
CA LEU A 3 -17.64 25.47 -17.02
C LEU A 3 -18.86 24.69 -16.50
N GLU A 4 -20.06 25.29 -16.48
CA GLU A 4 -21.30 24.64 -16.01
C GLU A 4 -21.58 23.30 -16.69
N GLU A 5 -21.27 23.19 -18.00
CA GLU A 5 -21.47 21.98 -18.80
C GLU A 5 -20.54 20.81 -18.38
N TYR A 6 -19.47 21.11 -17.64
CA TYR A 6 -18.50 20.15 -17.11
C TYR A 6 -18.77 19.75 -15.65
N ARG A 7 -19.94 20.10 -15.11
CA ARG A 7 -20.50 19.51 -13.88
C ARG A 7 -20.86 18.05 -14.13
N ARG A 8 -19.84 17.17 -14.16
CA ARG A 8 -19.95 15.80 -14.67
C ARG A 8 -19.98 14.77 -13.54
N PRO A 9 -20.94 13.83 -13.54
CA PRO A 9 -20.99 12.71 -12.58
C PRO A 9 -19.92 11.63 -12.84
N ARG A 10 -19.15 11.71 -13.94
CA ARG A 10 -18.03 10.80 -14.23
C ARG A 10 -16.77 11.10 -13.40
N MET A 11 -16.82 12.12 -12.55
CA MET A 11 -15.78 12.38 -11.56
C MET A 11 -15.76 11.25 -10.54
N ILE A 12 -14.68 10.46 -10.55
CA ILE A 12 -14.47 9.44 -9.53
C ILE A 12 -13.61 10.01 -8.41
N VAL A 13 -14.11 9.90 -7.19
CA VAL A 13 -13.45 10.39 -5.97
C VAL A 13 -13.16 9.21 -5.05
N LEU A 14 -11.92 9.06 -4.64
CA LEU A 14 -11.45 8.01 -3.74
C LEU A 14 -10.81 8.60 -2.48
N SER A 15 -10.63 7.74 -1.47
CA SER A 15 -9.96 8.11 -0.22
C SER A 15 -8.44 8.10 -0.38
N PRO A 16 -7.68 8.92 0.37
CA PRO A 16 -6.23 8.82 0.43
C PRO A 16 -5.72 7.44 0.91
N ARG A 17 -6.60 6.65 1.57
CA ARG A 17 -6.32 5.29 2.03
C ARG A 17 -6.68 4.20 1.01
N SER A 18 -7.40 4.54 -0.05
CA SER A 18 -7.64 3.62 -1.17
C SER A 18 -6.30 3.23 -1.78
N THR A 19 -6.26 2.06 -2.41
CA THR A 19 -5.04 1.53 -3.03
C THR A 19 -4.92 1.99 -4.48
N ALA A 20 -3.71 1.94 -5.03
CA ALA A 20 -3.48 2.15 -6.45
C ALA A 20 -4.28 1.16 -7.31
N TYR A 21 -4.48 -0.07 -6.82
CA TYR A 21 -5.35 -1.06 -7.47
C TYR A 21 -6.81 -0.60 -7.50
N ASP A 22 -7.35 -0.03 -6.42
CA ASP A 22 -8.71 0.51 -6.39
C ASP A 22 -8.89 1.64 -7.39
N ALA A 23 -7.90 2.52 -7.51
CA ALA A 23 -7.91 3.58 -8.53
C ALA A 23 -7.94 3.02 -9.96
N VAL A 24 -7.08 2.03 -10.26
CA VAL A 24 -7.08 1.40 -11.60
C VAL A 24 -8.39 0.68 -11.89
N ARG A 25 -9.00 0.02 -10.89
CA ARG A 25 -10.32 -0.61 -11.04
C ARG A 25 -11.39 0.42 -11.33
N ALA A 26 -11.43 1.50 -10.55
CA ALA A 26 -12.34 2.60 -10.77
C ALA A 26 -12.18 3.23 -12.17
N MET A 27 -10.95 3.44 -12.62
CA MET A 27 -10.64 3.92 -13.97
C MET A 27 -11.17 2.97 -15.05
N MET A 28 -10.94 1.65 -14.87
CA MET A 28 -11.41 0.62 -15.78
C MET A 28 -12.95 0.57 -15.85
N ASP A 29 -13.61 0.52 -14.70
CA ASP A 29 -15.07 0.35 -14.60
C ASP A 29 -15.84 1.58 -15.10
N ASN A 30 -15.24 2.77 -15.03
CA ASN A 30 -15.87 4.03 -15.43
C ASN A 30 -15.33 4.60 -16.75
N HIS A 31 -14.34 3.94 -17.35
CA HIS A 31 -13.65 4.38 -18.57
C HIS A 31 -13.09 5.81 -18.45
N VAL A 32 -12.40 6.09 -17.35
CA VAL A 32 -11.76 7.38 -17.06
C VAL A 32 -10.25 7.21 -16.85
N GLY A 33 -9.47 8.24 -17.17
CA GLY A 33 -8.00 8.23 -17.02
C GLY A 33 -7.48 8.87 -15.73
N ALA A 34 -8.36 9.33 -14.85
CA ALA A 34 -8.00 10.01 -13.61
C ALA A 34 -9.02 9.78 -12.49
N VAL A 35 -8.54 9.78 -11.26
CA VAL A 35 -9.37 9.81 -10.04
C VAL A 35 -8.93 10.97 -9.15
N LEU A 36 -9.90 11.62 -8.52
CA LEU A 36 -9.66 12.60 -7.48
C LEU A 36 -9.48 11.91 -6.14
N VAL A 37 -8.65 12.48 -5.28
CA VAL A 37 -8.42 11.99 -3.92
C VAL A 37 -8.93 13.04 -2.95
N HIS A 38 -9.89 12.66 -2.10
CA HIS A 38 -10.52 13.56 -1.12
C HIS A 38 -10.39 12.99 0.29
N ASP A 39 -9.83 13.75 1.22
CA ASP A 39 -9.55 13.29 2.60
C ASP A 39 -10.76 13.40 3.55
N GLY A 40 -11.87 13.95 3.05
CA GLY A 40 -13.11 14.20 3.79
C GLY A 40 -13.28 15.67 4.18
N GLN A 41 -12.24 16.48 4.09
CA GLN A 41 -12.28 17.93 4.33
C GLN A 41 -11.95 18.72 3.07
N ARG A 42 -11.01 18.23 2.25
CA ARG A 42 -10.56 18.91 1.04
C ARG A 42 -10.23 17.93 -0.08
N LEU A 43 -10.17 18.46 -1.29
CA LEU A 43 -9.51 17.81 -2.41
C LEU A 43 -8.00 17.73 -2.10
N ALA A 44 -7.51 16.52 -1.87
CA ALA A 44 -6.17 16.24 -1.35
C ALA A 44 -5.18 15.87 -2.44
N GLY A 45 -5.65 15.30 -3.56
CA GLY A 45 -4.80 14.97 -4.70
C GLY A 45 -5.55 14.55 -5.95
N ILE A 46 -4.80 14.29 -7.01
CA ILE A 46 -5.26 13.61 -8.23
C ILE A 46 -4.27 12.49 -8.57
N VAL A 47 -4.80 11.38 -9.10
CA VAL A 47 -4.00 10.25 -9.61
C VAL A 47 -4.48 9.93 -11.02
N THR A 48 -3.54 9.87 -11.96
CA THR A 48 -3.78 9.53 -13.38
C THR A 48 -3.20 8.17 -13.74
N ASP A 49 -3.64 7.62 -14.87
CA ASP A 49 -3.04 6.43 -15.50
C ASP A 49 -1.51 6.52 -15.67
N ARG A 50 -1.01 7.70 -16.04
CA ARG A 50 0.42 8.00 -16.14
C ARG A 50 1.11 7.91 -14.78
N ASP A 51 0.50 8.45 -13.73
CA ASP A 51 1.07 8.37 -12.37
C ASP A 51 1.17 6.90 -11.93
N ILE A 52 0.17 6.07 -12.23
CA ILE A 52 0.24 4.62 -11.98
C ILE A 52 1.40 3.98 -12.74
N ALA A 53 1.55 4.27 -14.04
CA ALA A 53 2.64 3.71 -14.83
C ALA A 53 4.02 4.11 -14.30
N LEU A 54 4.20 5.36 -13.88
CA LEU A 54 5.49 5.89 -13.44
C LEU A 54 5.81 5.56 -11.98
N GLU A 55 4.85 5.66 -11.07
CA GLU A 55 5.06 5.43 -9.64
C GLU A 55 4.95 3.95 -9.26
N ILE A 56 3.99 3.21 -9.85
CA ILE A 56 3.77 1.80 -9.51
C ILE A 56 4.62 0.89 -10.38
N VAL A 57 4.45 0.95 -11.70
CA VAL A 57 5.12 0.00 -12.61
C VAL A 57 6.62 0.28 -12.67
N ALA A 58 7.03 1.51 -12.98
CA ALA A 58 8.45 1.86 -13.02
C ALA A 58 9.10 1.92 -11.62
N GLY A 59 8.31 2.11 -10.56
CA GLY A 59 8.76 2.07 -9.17
C GLY A 59 8.85 0.66 -8.56
N ASP A 60 8.40 -0.38 -9.29
CA ASP A 60 8.29 -1.77 -8.81
C ASP A 60 7.51 -1.87 -7.48
N LEU A 61 6.43 -1.11 -7.36
CA LEU A 61 5.53 -1.11 -6.21
C LEU A 61 4.36 -2.06 -6.46
N ASP A 62 3.80 -2.61 -5.38
CA ASP A 62 2.60 -3.42 -5.48
C ASP A 62 1.36 -2.51 -5.41
N ALA A 63 0.55 -2.52 -6.47
CA ALA A 63 -0.66 -1.71 -6.58
C ALA A 63 -1.68 -1.99 -5.47
N ARG A 64 -1.71 -3.23 -4.94
CA ARG A 64 -2.69 -3.65 -3.93
C ARG A 64 -2.35 -3.18 -2.52
N SER A 65 -1.11 -2.75 -2.27
CA SER A 65 -0.65 -2.31 -0.95
C SER A 65 -0.20 -0.84 -0.93
N THR A 66 0.00 -0.22 -2.09
CA THR A 66 0.36 1.20 -2.19
C THR A 66 -0.89 2.08 -2.12
N MET A 67 -0.92 3.03 -1.17
CA MET A 67 -2.06 3.93 -0.98
C MET A 67 -1.98 5.16 -1.88
N LEU A 68 -3.14 5.72 -2.26
CA LEU A 68 -3.18 6.88 -3.15
C LEU A 68 -2.45 8.10 -2.58
N ARG A 69 -2.50 8.32 -1.26
CA ARG A 69 -1.76 9.43 -0.62
C ARG A 69 -0.26 9.42 -0.86
N ASP A 70 0.30 8.25 -1.15
CA ASP A 70 1.74 8.06 -1.32
C ASP A 70 2.18 8.42 -2.76
N ILE A 71 1.25 8.36 -3.72
CA ILE A 71 1.52 8.52 -5.17
C ILE A 71 0.75 9.68 -5.83
N MET A 72 -0.24 10.27 -5.15
CA MET A 72 -1.01 11.37 -5.70
C MET A 72 -0.16 12.63 -5.88
N SER A 73 -0.50 13.41 -6.90
CA SER A 73 -0.06 14.80 -7.00
C SER A 73 -0.93 15.64 -6.07
N ASP A 74 -0.32 16.35 -5.14
CA ASP A 74 -0.98 17.18 -4.11
C ASP A 74 -1.06 18.67 -4.48
N GLU A 75 -0.29 19.12 -5.47
CA GLU A 75 -0.42 20.43 -6.12
C GLU A 75 -1.51 20.40 -7.21
N ILE A 76 -2.75 20.61 -6.80
CA ILE A 76 -3.92 20.55 -7.70
C ILE A 76 -4.37 21.96 -8.05
N ALA A 77 -4.30 22.31 -9.32
CA ALA A 77 -4.98 23.49 -9.83
C ALA A 77 -6.48 23.18 -10.00
N THR A 78 -7.35 24.04 -9.49
CA THR A 78 -8.82 23.92 -9.58
C THR A 78 -9.43 25.21 -10.13
N LEU A 79 -10.62 25.10 -10.71
CA LEU A 79 -11.40 26.26 -11.18
C LEU A 79 -12.82 26.22 -10.62
N GLU A 80 -13.37 27.38 -10.27
CA GLU A 80 -14.78 27.47 -9.90
C GLU A 80 -15.68 27.24 -11.13
N LEU A 81 -16.92 26.78 -10.88
CA LEU A 81 -17.88 26.36 -11.90
C LEU A 81 -18.25 27.49 -12.88
N ASP A 82 -18.20 28.74 -12.44
CA ASP A 82 -18.49 29.93 -13.23
C ASP A 82 -17.29 30.44 -14.04
N ALA A 83 -16.11 29.82 -13.90
CA ALA A 83 -14.93 30.14 -14.70
C ALA A 83 -15.16 29.86 -16.19
N SER A 84 -14.37 30.52 -17.04
CA SER A 84 -14.49 30.39 -18.49
C SER A 84 -13.67 29.22 -19.06
N ILE A 85 -13.99 28.82 -20.30
CA ILE A 85 -13.16 27.86 -21.06
C ILE A 85 -11.72 28.36 -21.22
N ASP A 86 -11.52 29.65 -21.45
CA ASP A 86 -10.18 30.25 -21.58
C ASP A 86 -9.38 30.13 -20.29
N ASP A 87 -10.04 30.23 -19.13
CA ASP A 87 -9.42 30.00 -17.83
C ASP A 87 -8.98 28.53 -17.68
N ALA A 88 -9.78 27.59 -18.17
CA ALA A 88 -9.42 26.17 -18.19
C ALA A 88 -8.19 25.91 -19.06
N VAL A 89 -8.16 26.45 -20.29
CA VAL A 89 -7.01 26.33 -21.20
C VAL A 89 -5.75 26.96 -20.60
N ARG A 90 -5.87 28.16 -20.01
CA ARG A 90 -4.75 28.85 -19.36
C ARG A 90 -4.23 28.04 -18.17
N THR A 91 -5.11 27.57 -17.31
CA THR A 91 -4.74 26.74 -16.14
C THR A 91 -4.04 25.45 -16.59
N MET A 92 -4.57 24.77 -17.61
CA MET A 92 -3.95 23.58 -18.18
C MET A 92 -2.53 23.86 -18.72
N ARG A 93 -2.33 25.00 -19.38
CA ARG A 93 -1.02 25.42 -19.89
C ARG A 93 -0.06 25.74 -18.74
N ASP A 94 -0.45 26.60 -17.82
CA ASP A 94 0.41 27.12 -16.75
C ASP A 94 0.84 26.02 -15.77
N HIS A 95 -0.02 25.02 -15.55
CA HIS A 95 0.27 23.87 -14.71
C HIS A 95 0.69 22.62 -15.48
N ALA A 96 0.91 22.73 -16.80
CA ALA A 96 1.29 21.63 -17.68
C ALA A 96 0.43 20.36 -17.52
N CYS A 97 -0.88 20.56 -17.29
CA CYS A 97 -1.85 19.50 -17.03
C CYS A 97 -2.93 19.49 -18.12
N ARG A 98 -3.70 18.39 -18.20
CA ARG A 98 -4.78 18.23 -19.19
C ARG A 98 -6.15 18.07 -18.57
N ARG A 99 -6.23 18.14 -17.23
CA ARG A 99 -7.41 17.81 -16.45
C ARG A 99 -7.44 18.76 -15.27
N VAL A 100 -8.52 19.50 -15.13
CA VAL A 100 -8.69 20.50 -14.09
C VAL A 100 -9.98 20.19 -13.33
N PRO A 101 -9.91 19.86 -12.03
CA PRO A 101 -11.10 19.71 -11.21
C PRO A 101 -11.88 21.02 -11.15
N VAL A 102 -13.19 20.90 -11.33
CA VAL A 102 -14.13 22.02 -11.23
C VAL A 102 -14.74 22.02 -9.84
N THR A 103 -14.72 23.16 -9.16
CA THR A 103 -15.21 23.34 -7.80
C THR A 103 -16.43 24.26 -7.75
N GLU A 104 -17.23 24.08 -6.70
CA GLU A 104 -18.28 25.03 -6.31
C GLU A 104 -18.14 25.22 -4.82
N GLN A 105 -17.80 26.44 -4.39
CA GLN A 105 -17.54 26.75 -2.97
C GLN A 105 -16.43 25.84 -2.38
N GLY A 106 -15.38 25.58 -3.16
CA GLY A 106 -14.26 24.73 -2.76
C GLY A 106 -14.56 23.21 -2.72
N ARG A 107 -15.77 22.78 -3.11
CA ARG A 107 -16.11 21.35 -3.24
C ARG A 107 -15.95 20.92 -4.69
N PRO A 108 -15.27 19.79 -4.98
CA PRO A 108 -15.20 19.28 -6.34
C PRO A 108 -16.60 18.85 -6.80
N VAL A 109 -17.05 19.42 -7.92
CA VAL A 109 -18.35 19.15 -8.55
C VAL A 109 -18.23 18.62 -9.98
N GLY A 110 -17.01 18.61 -10.53
CA GLY A 110 -16.74 18.13 -11.88
C GLY A 110 -15.26 18.02 -12.20
N LEU A 111 -14.98 17.61 -13.42
CA LEU A 111 -13.64 17.53 -13.98
C LEU A 111 -13.76 17.92 -15.45
N VAL A 112 -13.02 18.95 -15.87
CA VAL A 112 -12.88 19.33 -17.28
C VAL A 112 -11.55 18.80 -17.80
N THR A 113 -11.57 18.15 -18.96
CA THR A 113 -10.36 17.65 -19.62
C THR A 113 -10.15 18.32 -20.97
N LEU A 114 -8.89 18.34 -21.42
CA LEU A 114 -8.55 18.83 -22.76
C LEU A 114 -9.33 18.06 -23.84
N ASP A 115 -9.54 16.75 -23.63
CA ASP A 115 -10.29 15.90 -24.55
C ASP A 115 -11.76 16.30 -24.62
N ASP A 116 -12.38 16.70 -23.50
CA ASP A 116 -13.74 17.22 -23.49
C ASP A 116 -13.84 18.54 -24.28
N LEU A 117 -12.91 19.48 -24.03
CA LEU A 117 -12.90 20.77 -24.73
C LEU A 117 -12.72 20.61 -26.25
N LEU A 118 -11.90 19.66 -26.67
CA LEU A 118 -11.70 19.29 -28.07
C LEU A 118 -12.94 18.64 -28.68
N ALA A 119 -13.55 17.69 -27.97
CA ALA A 119 -14.73 16.96 -28.44
C ALA A 119 -15.95 17.88 -28.61
N ASP A 120 -16.10 18.84 -27.70
CA ASP A 120 -17.19 19.83 -27.72
C ASP A 120 -16.93 20.96 -28.75
N GLY A 121 -15.74 21.00 -29.36
CA GLY A 121 -15.37 22.02 -30.36
C GLY A 121 -15.29 23.44 -29.80
N VAL A 122 -15.09 23.57 -28.48
CA VAL A 122 -15.07 24.86 -27.77
C VAL A 122 -13.68 25.49 -27.74
N ILE A 123 -12.66 24.78 -28.21
CA ILE A 123 -11.29 25.27 -28.40
C ILE A 123 -10.78 24.90 -29.81
N ASP A 124 -9.89 25.72 -30.35
CA ASP A 124 -9.23 25.46 -31.62
C ASP A 124 -7.93 24.64 -31.45
N ALA A 125 -7.34 24.26 -32.59
CA ALA A 125 -6.11 23.48 -32.63
C ALA A 125 -4.90 24.24 -32.05
N GLU A 126 -4.91 25.57 -32.09
CA GLU A 126 -3.83 26.40 -31.56
C GLU A 126 -3.85 26.38 -30.02
N ALA A 127 -5.02 26.60 -29.42
CA ALA A 127 -5.26 26.50 -27.99
C ALA A 127 -4.88 25.11 -27.46
N ALA A 128 -5.38 24.05 -28.10
CA ALA A 128 -5.05 22.67 -27.71
C ALA A 128 -3.55 22.39 -27.86
N GLY A 129 -2.93 22.85 -28.96
CA GLY A 129 -1.50 22.73 -29.20
C GLY A 129 -0.66 23.42 -28.12
N SER A 130 -1.11 24.56 -27.59
CA SER A 130 -0.41 25.29 -26.52
C SER A 130 -0.34 24.49 -25.21
N VAL A 131 -1.43 23.80 -24.84
CA VAL A 131 -1.48 22.93 -23.66
C VAL A 131 -0.56 21.72 -23.83
N VAL A 132 -0.60 21.09 -25.01
CA VAL A 132 0.24 19.92 -25.31
C VAL A 132 1.72 20.29 -25.30
N LYS A 133 2.11 21.44 -25.88
CA LYS A 133 3.49 21.94 -25.88
C LYS A 133 3.98 22.21 -24.46
N ALA A 134 3.20 22.90 -23.63
CA ALA A 134 3.56 23.16 -22.24
C ALA A 134 3.88 21.87 -21.47
N GLN A 135 3.07 20.81 -21.67
CA GLN A 135 3.35 19.51 -21.07
C GLN A 135 4.63 18.84 -21.61
N LEU A 136 4.90 19.00 -22.91
CA LEU A 136 6.11 18.45 -23.52
C LEU A 136 7.35 19.19 -23.05
N GLU A 137 7.28 20.49 -22.77
CA GLU A 137 8.41 21.33 -22.37
C GLU A 137 8.78 21.22 -20.89
N VAL A 138 7.94 20.54 -20.07
CA VAL A 138 8.28 20.20 -18.69
C VAL A 138 9.62 19.47 -18.66
N ALA A 139 10.60 20.10 -18.01
CA ALA A 139 11.94 19.57 -17.91
C ALA A 139 11.94 18.19 -17.26
N ALA A 140 12.61 17.24 -17.90
CA ALA A 140 12.85 15.90 -17.40
C ALA A 140 14.33 15.55 -17.53
N ARG A 141 14.76 14.50 -16.83
CA ARG A 141 16.15 14.05 -16.76
C ARG A 141 16.86 13.94 -18.13
N PHE A 142 16.13 13.46 -19.14
CA PHE A 142 16.66 13.27 -20.49
C PHE A 142 16.07 14.26 -21.48
N LYS A 143 15.35 15.29 -21.03
CA LYS A 143 14.67 16.27 -21.86
C LYS A 143 14.69 17.62 -21.15
N PRO A 144 15.77 18.39 -21.29
CA PRO A 144 15.89 19.69 -20.63
C PRO A 144 14.79 20.65 -21.11
N GLU A 145 14.57 21.73 -20.36
CA GLU A 145 13.59 22.77 -20.69
C GLU A 145 13.82 23.30 -22.12
N GLY A 146 12.74 23.46 -22.88
CA GLY A 146 12.79 23.90 -24.29
C GLY A 146 13.16 22.81 -25.30
N ALA A 147 13.58 21.61 -24.88
CA ALA A 147 13.74 20.47 -25.78
C ALA A 147 12.40 19.76 -25.99
N LEU A 148 12.06 19.40 -27.24
CA LEU A 148 10.86 18.57 -27.54
C LEU A 148 11.17 17.07 -27.62
N HIS A 149 12.43 16.71 -27.80
CA HIS A 149 12.91 15.33 -27.90
C HIS A 149 13.97 15.05 -26.84
N PRO A 150 14.12 13.79 -26.39
CA PRO A 150 15.12 13.46 -25.39
C PRO A 150 16.54 13.60 -25.93
N GLU A 151 17.41 14.20 -25.13
CA GLU A 151 18.84 14.35 -25.38
C GLU A 151 19.59 13.34 -24.48
N GLY A 152 20.07 12.24 -25.07
CA GLY A 152 20.83 11.20 -24.39
C GLY A 152 20.18 9.81 -24.38
N THR A 153 20.98 8.78 -24.07
CA THR A 153 20.52 7.38 -23.98
C THR A 153 20.20 7.00 -22.53
N ALA A 154 19.08 6.30 -22.33
CA ALA A 154 18.63 5.87 -21.01
C ALA A 154 19.61 4.85 -20.40
N ARG A 155 20.49 5.30 -19.51
CA ARG A 155 21.25 4.40 -18.64
C ARG A 155 20.44 4.18 -17.35
N PRO A 156 20.18 2.93 -16.92
CA PRO A 156 19.37 2.68 -15.74
C PRO A 156 20.14 3.10 -14.48
N GLU A 157 19.70 4.17 -13.84
CA GLU A 157 20.10 4.49 -12.47
C GLU A 157 18.90 4.81 -11.58
N ARG A 158 19.05 4.36 -10.32
CA ARG A 158 18.04 4.12 -9.27
C ARG A 158 17.12 5.32 -8.99
N SER A 159 15.82 5.04 -8.89
CA SER A 159 14.67 5.94 -8.71
C SER A 159 14.80 7.00 -7.59
N HIS A 160 14.00 8.07 -7.71
CA HIS A 160 13.99 9.32 -6.95
C HIS A 160 13.55 9.18 -5.46
N GLY A 161 13.75 10.24 -4.67
CA GLY A 161 13.65 10.27 -3.20
C GLY A 161 12.32 9.84 -2.55
N ARG A 162 11.16 10.10 -3.18
CA ARG A 162 9.83 9.67 -2.67
C ARG A 162 9.61 8.17 -2.86
N VAL A 163 9.87 7.66 -4.07
CA VAL A 163 9.92 6.21 -4.36
C VAL A 163 10.93 5.53 -3.45
N ARG A 164 12.15 6.06 -3.27
CA ARG A 164 13.15 5.49 -2.33
C ARG A 164 12.67 5.37 -0.89
N ALA A 165 11.83 6.26 -0.37
CA ALA A 165 11.30 6.12 1.00
C ALA A 165 10.29 4.98 1.09
N LEU A 166 9.38 4.87 0.11
CA LEU A 166 8.38 3.81 0.00
C LEU A 166 9.01 2.45 -0.34
N THR A 167 9.94 2.40 -1.30
CA THR A 167 10.77 1.23 -1.61
C THR A 167 11.62 0.83 -0.41
N ARG A 168 12.16 1.76 0.39
CA ARG A 168 12.85 1.40 1.66
C ARG A 168 11.90 0.82 2.70
N ARG A 169 10.68 1.35 2.82
CA ARG A 169 9.66 0.81 3.74
C ARG A 169 9.19 -0.58 3.30
N LYS A 170 8.91 -0.77 2.00
CA LYS A 170 8.61 -2.06 1.36
C LYS A 170 9.77 -3.04 1.52
N ALA A 171 11.00 -2.64 1.16
CA ALA A 171 12.18 -3.47 1.35
C ALA A 171 12.43 -3.84 2.82
N ARG A 172 12.16 -2.93 3.78
CA ARG A 172 12.24 -3.25 5.21
C ARG A 172 11.17 -4.23 5.65
N ALA A 173 9.92 -4.06 5.20
CA ALA A 173 8.81 -4.99 5.50
C ALA A 173 9.04 -6.37 4.84
N ASP A 174 9.48 -6.39 3.59
CA ASP A 174 9.87 -7.58 2.83
C ASP A 174 11.07 -8.28 3.49
N SER A 175 12.07 -7.51 3.95
CA SER A 175 13.21 -8.06 4.67
C SER A 175 12.84 -8.57 6.06
N ALA A 176 11.92 -7.92 6.77
CA ALA A 176 11.47 -8.37 8.10
C ALA A 176 10.68 -9.67 7.99
N TYR A 177 9.75 -9.76 7.04
CA TYR A 177 9.03 -11.00 6.74
C TYR A 177 9.99 -12.10 6.27
N GLY A 178 10.91 -11.78 5.35
CA GLY A 178 11.93 -12.70 4.87
C GLY A 178 12.82 -13.25 6.00
N ARG A 179 13.26 -12.38 6.93
CA ARG A 179 14.05 -12.77 8.11
C ARG A 179 13.27 -13.69 9.05
N LEU A 180 12.00 -13.39 9.32
CA LEU A 180 11.16 -14.23 10.18
C LEU A 180 10.97 -15.62 9.56
N ILE A 181 10.62 -15.70 8.26
CA ILE A 181 10.51 -16.99 7.57
C ILE A 181 11.84 -17.74 7.56
N HIS A 182 12.96 -17.06 7.33
CA HIS A 182 14.27 -17.70 7.39
C HIS A 182 14.63 -18.18 8.79
N ALA A 183 14.24 -17.47 9.85
CA ALA A 183 14.39 -17.94 11.23
C ALA A 183 13.56 -19.21 11.47
N VAL A 184 12.31 -19.24 10.99
CA VAL A 184 11.45 -20.45 11.05
C VAL A 184 12.10 -21.61 10.31
N GLU A 185 12.55 -21.44 9.06
CA GLU A 185 13.24 -22.49 8.28
C GLU A 185 14.46 -23.05 9.03
N ARG A 186 15.31 -22.17 9.59
CA ARG A 186 16.52 -22.57 10.34
C ARG A 186 16.20 -23.33 11.62
N HIS A 187 15.20 -22.90 12.38
CA HIS A 187 14.88 -23.50 13.68
C HIS A 187 14.05 -24.79 13.53
N SER A 188 13.17 -24.85 12.52
CA SER A 188 12.26 -25.99 12.30
C SER A 188 12.82 -27.07 11.36
N GLY A 189 13.86 -26.75 10.58
CA GLY A 189 14.40 -27.65 9.55
C GLY A 189 13.53 -27.78 8.29
N LEU A 190 12.45 -27.01 8.17
CA LEU A 190 11.59 -26.98 6.99
C LEU A 190 12.37 -26.47 5.76
N GLN A 191 12.55 -27.35 4.78
CA GLN A 191 13.34 -27.07 3.56
C GLN A 191 12.59 -26.26 2.50
N GLN A 192 11.27 -26.15 2.61
CA GLN A 192 10.42 -25.46 1.64
C GLN A 192 9.79 -24.24 2.29
N ARG A 193 10.03 -23.08 1.68
CA ARG A 193 9.52 -21.78 2.15
C ARG A 193 8.01 -21.78 2.37
N ASP A 194 7.25 -22.31 1.42
CA ASP A 194 5.78 -22.35 1.51
C ASP A 194 5.29 -23.15 2.72
N ARG A 195 6.03 -24.20 3.14
CA ARG A 195 5.70 -24.98 4.34
C ARG A 195 6.00 -24.18 5.62
N ALA A 196 7.09 -23.42 5.65
CA ALA A 196 7.40 -22.52 6.77
C ALA A 196 6.36 -21.40 6.90
N GLU A 197 5.93 -20.82 5.76
CA GLU A 197 4.88 -19.80 5.73
C GLU A 197 3.54 -20.36 6.22
N LEU A 198 3.14 -21.55 5.75
CA LEU A 198 1.92 -22.22 6.20
C LEU A 198 1.95 -22.54 7.71
N ALA A 199 3.04 -23.11 8.21
CA ALA A 199 3.17 -23.44 9.63
C ALA A 199 3.12 -22.18 10.51
N LEU A 200 3.82 -21.11 10.10
CA LEU A 200 3.80 -19.83 10.81
C LEU A 200 2.38 -19.27 10.91
N GLN A 201 1.60 -19.32 9.83
CA GLN A 201 0.21 -18.85 9.82
C GLN A 201 -0.69 -19.68 10.74
N ILE A 202 -0.58 -21.01 10.71
CA ILE A 202 -1.37 -21.89 11.58
C ILE A 202 -1.06 -21.57 13.05
N VAL A 203 0.21 -21.57 13.42
CA VAL A 203 0.65 -21.37 14.81
C VAL A 203 0.25 -19.99 15.31
N LEU A 204 0.56 -18.92 14.57
CA LEU A 204 0.21 -17.55 14.99
C LEU A 204 -1.31 -17.35 15.04
N GLY A 205 -2.08 -17.91 14.09
CA GLY A 205 -3.54 -17.84 14.11
C GLY A 205 -4.14 -18.50 15.35
N CYS A 206 -3.65 -19.68 15.73
CA CYS A 206 -4.08 -20.36 16.95
C CYS A 206 -3.68 -19.57 18.21
N LEU A 207 -2.45 -19.06 18.27
CA LEU A 207 -1.95 -18.28 19.39
C LEU A 207 -2.72 -16.97 19.58
N CYS A 208 -3.02 -16.25 18.50
CA CYS A 208 -3.83 -15.02 18.52
C CYS A 208 -5.25 -15.29 19.03
N ARG A 209 -5.89 -16.37 18.57
CA ARG A 209 -7.21 -16.78 19.08
C ARG A 209 -7.20 -17.22 20.53
N ARG A 210 -6.07 -17.74 21.03
CA ARG A 210 -5.97 -18.25 22.40
C ARG A 210 -6.01 -17.16 23.46
N VAL A 211 -5.51 -15.97 23.15
CA VAL A 211 -5.41 -14.83 24.07
C VAL A 211 -6.54 -13.83 23.86
N THR A 212 -6.57 -12.76 24.66
CA THR A 212 -7.56 -11.70 24.47
C THR A 212 -7.33 -10.94 23.16
N PRO A 213 -8.37 -10.35 22.53
CA PRO A 213 -8.21 -9.59 21.28
C PRO A 213 -7.26 -8.40 21.42
N GLN A 214 -7.17 -7.81 22.61
CA GLN A 214 -6.24 -6.72 22.88
C GLN A 214 -4.79 -7.20 22.82
N GLU A 215 -4.48 -8.30 23.49
CA GLU A 215 -3.13 -8.87 23.50
C GLU A 215 -2.71 -9.37 22.12
N ALA A 216 -3.64 -10.03 21.40
CA ALA A 216 -3.38 -10.48 20.03
C ALA A 216 -3.05 -9.30 19.09
N ARG A 217 -3.74 -8.16 19.23
CA ARG A 217 -3.44 -6.96 18.45
C ARG A 217 -2.07 -6.36 18.78
N HIS A 218 -1.67 -6.37 20.03
CA HIS A 218 -0.35 -5.87 20.42
C HIS A 218 0.77 -6.73 19.84
N LEU A 219 0.63 -8.07 19.89
CA LEU A 219 1.56 -9.00 19.24
C LEU A 219 1.61 -8.76 17.72
N VAL A 220 0.45 -8.73 17.04
CA VAL A 220 0.37 -8.52 15.59
C VAL A 220 0.99 -7.20 15.17
N ALA A 221 0.84 -6.14 15.96
CA ALA A 221 1.43 -4.84 15.66
C ALA A 221 2.97 -4.84 15.59
N GLN A 222 3.64 -5.79 16.26
CA GLN A 222 5.09 -5.94 16.23
C GLN A 222 5.59 -6.92 15.15
N LEU A 223 4.69 -7.71 14.55
CA LEU A 223 5.02 -8.63 13.47
C LEU A 223 5.17 -7.90 12.13
N PRO A 224 5.90 -8.50 11.16
CA PRO A 224 5.98 -7.98 9.79
C PRO A 224 4.58 -7.73 9.20
N SER A 225 4.35 -6.54 8.63
CA SER A 225 3.03 -6.11 8.16
C SER A 225 2.38 -7.00 7.10
N LYS A 226 3.17 -7.83 6.41
CA LYS A 226 2.66 -8.86 5.48
C LYS A 226 1.80 -9.93 6.16
N LEU A 227 1.97 -10.15 7.46
CA LEU A 227 1.19 -11.12 8.23
C LEU A 227 -0.13 -10.55 8.73
N HIS A 228 -0.34 -9.23 8.73
CA HIS A 228 -1.54 -8.62 9.32
C HIS A 228 -2.83 -9.11 8.65
N PRO A 229 -2.96 -9.09 7.30
CA PRO A 229 -4.21 -9.50 6.64
C PRO A 229 -4.58 -10.97 6.88
N SER A 230 -3.58 -11.85 7.06
CA SER A 230 -3.83 -13.26 7.34
C SER A 230 -4.16 -13.53 8.82
N LEU A 231 -3.77 -12.63 9.73
CA LEU A 231 -4.01 -12.78 11.17
C LEU A 231 -5.25 -12.03 11.67
N ASP A 232 -5.72 -10.99 10.97
CA ASP A 232 -6.92 -10.23 11.33
C ASP A 232 -8.16 -11.11 11.63
N PRO A 233 -8.44 -12.21 10.87
CA PRO A 233 -9.57 -13.10 11.15
C PRO A 233 -9.45 -13.94 12.43
N PHE A 234 -8.33 -13.85 13.15
CA PHE A 234 -8.01 -14.63 14.35
C PHE A 234 -8.01 -13.76 15.63
N LEU A 235 -8.43 -12.49 15.52
CA LEU A 235 -8.47 -11.52 16.62
C LEU A 235 -9.82 -11.52 17.37
N ASP A 236 -10.46 -12.68 17.47
CA ASP A 236 -11.79 -12.91 18.02
C ASP A 236 -11.79 -13.75 19.32
N GLY A 237 -10.60 -13.98 19.90
CA GLY A 237 -10.41 -14.73 21.15
C GLY A 237 -10.99 -14.10 22.42
N PRO A 238 -10.76 -14.68 23.62
CA PRO A 238 -9.96 -15.88 23.86
C PRO A 238 -10.75 -17.19 23.68
N ASP A 239 -10.23 -18.10 22.85
CA ASP A 239 -10.70 -19.48 22.76
C ASP A 239 -9.84 -20.41 23.62
N LYS A 240 -10.38 -20.83 24.77
CA LYS A 240 -9.70 -21.69 25.74
C LYS A 240 -9.52 -23.14 25.27
N ARG A 241 -10.16 -23.55 24.17
CA ARG A 241 -10.03 -24.90 23.62
C ARG A 241 -8.71 -25.09 22.87
N ILE A 242 -8.05 -23.98 22.51
CA ILE A 242 -6.74 -24.01 21.87
C ILE A 242 -5.69 -24.36 22.94
N THR A 243 -4.98 -25.46 22.70
CA THR A 243 -3.93 -26.01 23.54
C THR A 243 -2.71 -26.35 22.68
N THR A 244 -1.55 -26.59 23.28
CA THR A 244 -0.36 -27.06 22.56
C THR A 244 -0.67 -28.28 21.69
N ALA A 245 -1.35 -29.29 22.25
CA ALA A 245 -1.71 -30.51 21.54
C ALA A 245 -2.66 -30.30 20.35
N THR A 246 -3.58 -29.32 20.41
CA THR A 246 -4.44 -29.00 19.27
C THR A 246 -3.67 -28.27 18.17
N ILE A 247 -2.73 -27.39 18.53
CA ILE A 247 -1.89 -26.68 17.56
C ILE A 247 -0.96 -27.67 16.84
N GLU A 248 -0.31 -28.56 17.59
CA GLU A 248 0.51 -29.64 17.02
C GLU A 248 -0.30 -30.53 16.08
N ALA A 249 -1.54 -30.87 16.43
CA ALA A 249 -2.42 -31.66 15.58
C ALA A 249 -2.76 -30.93 14.27
N ASP A 250 -3.00 -29.63 14.31
CA ASP A 250 -3.28 -28.82 13.13
C ASP A 250 -2.05 -28.69 12.23
N VAL A 251 -0.86 -28.42 12.80
CA VAL A 251 0.41 -28.38 12.05
C VAL A 251 0.72 -29.74 11.43
N ALA A 252 0.62 -30.83 12.19
CA ALA A 252 0.84 -32.21 11.71
C ALA A 252 -0.07 -32.54 10.51
N ARG A 253 -1.36 -32.20 10.62
CA ARG A 253 -2.37 -32.46 9.60
C ARG A 253 -2.11 -31.66 8.32
N GLU A 254 -1.89 -30.36 8.44
CA GLU A 254 -1.72 -29.46 7.27
C GLU A 254 -0.37 -29.70 6.57
N LEU A 255 0.70 -29.90 7.33
CA LEU A 255 2.03 -30.12 6.75
C LEU A 255 2.31 -31.60 6.47
N ARG A 256 1.38 -32.52 6.75
CA ARG A 256 1.51 -33.97 6.55
C ARG A 256 2.80 -34.53 7.20
N MET A 257 2.94 -34.26 8.49
CA MET A 257 4.06 -34.75 9.31
C MET A 257 3.52 -35.43 10.58
N ASP A 258 4.38 -36.16 11.28
CA ASP A 258 4.03 -36.72 12.59
C ASP A 258 3.93 -35.62 13.67
N ARG A 259 3.32 -35.97 14.80
CA ARG A 259 3.08 -35.01 15.89
C ARG A 259 4.36 -34.56 16.60
N GLU A 260 5.38 -35.42 16.65
CA GLU A 260 6.64 -35.08 17.30
C GLU A 260 7.37 -34.01 16.49
N ALA A 261 7.47 -34.20 15.17
CA ALA A 261 7.95 -33.20 14.22
C ALA A 261 7.12 -31.89 14.31
N ALA A 262 5.80 -31.98 14.42
CA ALA A 262 4.94 -30.80 14.55
C ALA A 262 5.19 -30.01 15.85
N GLY A 263 5.48 -30.70 16.96
CA GLY A 263 5.90 -30.09 18.22
C GLY A 263 7.20 -29.29 18.07
N PHE A 264 8.21 -29.86 17.39
CA PHE A 264 9.45 -29.14 17.09
C PHE A 264 9.19 -27.90 16.21
N VAL A 265 8.32 -27.99 15.20
CA VAL A 265 7.95 -26.84 14.36
C VAL A 265 7.24 -25.75 15.17
N LEU A 266 6.30 -26.12 16.04
CA LEU A 266 5.60 -25.19 16.93
C LEU A 266 6.59 -24.44 17.82
N GLN A 267 7.48 -25.16 18.50
CA GLN A 267 8.50 -24.57 19.36
C GLN A 267 9.40 -23.61 18.57
N ALA A 268 9.91 -24.05 17.41
CA ALA A 268 10.75 -23.25 16.53
C ALA A 268 10.09 -21.95 16.06
N ILE A 269 8.78 -21.98 15.77
CA ILE A 269 8.02 -20.80 15.39
C ILE A 269 7.88 -19.83 16.56
N CYS A 270 7.53 -20.32 17.75
CA CYS A 270 7.41 -19.49 18.94
C CYS A 270 8.74 -18.79 19.28
N GLU A 271 9.87 -19.48 19.12
CA GLU A 271 11.21 -18.89 19.26
C GLU A 271 11.50 -17.83 18.20
N ALA A 272 11.23 -18.12 16.92
CA ALA A 272 11.44 -17.16 15.84
C ALA A 272 10.58 -15.89 16.00
N VAL A 273 9.35 -16.04 16.53
CA VAL A 273 8.45 -14.93 16.86
C VAL A 273 9.00 -14.16 18.06
N ALA A 274 9.46 -14.84 19.12
CA ALA A 274 10.05 -14.20 20.29
C ALA A 274 11.28 -13.34 19.92
N ASP A 275 12.11 -13.81 18.99
CA ASP A 275 13.27 -13.06 18.49
C ASP A 275 12.89 -11.85 17.62
N SER A 276 11.67 -11.83 17.09
CA SER A 276 11.18 -10.80 16.17
C SER A 276 10.36 -9.70 16.85
N VAL A 277 10.05 -9.87 18.13
CA VAL A 277 9.16 -9.01 18.93
C VAL A 277 9.91 -8.52 20.17
N SER A 278 9.50 -7.39 20.77
CA SER A 278 10.15 -6.89 21.99
C SER A 278 9.93 -7.80 23.20
N ALA A 279 10.92 -7.87 24.10
CA ALA A 279 10.87 -8.74 25.28
C ALA A 279 9.67 -8.46 26.19
N GLY A 280 9.31 -7.18 26.39
CA GLY A 280 8.16 -6.79 27.21
C GLY A 280 6.82 -7.23 26.61
N GLU A 281 6.72 -7.24 25.28
CA GLU A 281 5.53 -7.74 24.58
C GLU A 281 5.42 -9.27 24.68
N ILE A 282 6.53 -9.99 24.52
CA ILE A 282 6.54 -11.45 24.74
C ILE A 282 6.19 -11.81 26.18
N GLU A 283 6.62 -11.01 27.16
CA GLU A 283 6.26 -11.21 28.56
C GLU A 283 4.77 -10.95 28.82
N GLY A 284 4.21 -9.88 28.24
CA GLY A 284 2.77 -9.60 28.25
C GLY A 284 1.96 -10.75 27.65
N PHE A 285 2.38 -11.20 26.46
CA PHE A 285 1.73 -12.28 25.73
C PHE A 285 1.79 -13.60 26.49
N ARG A 286 2.98 -13.97 27.00
CA ARG A 286 3.20 -15.15 27.85
C ARG A 286 2.38 -15.09 29.14
N GLY A 287 2.11 -13.89 29.67
CA GLY A 287 1.24 -13.67 30.83
C GLY A 287 -0.20 -14.16 30.62
N GLN A 288 -0.71 -14.09 29.38
CA GLN A 288 -2.07 -14.52 29.02
C GLN A 288 -2.19 -16.00 28.65
N LEU A 289 -1.06 -16.69 28.45
CA LEU A 289 -1.05 -18.11 28.09
C LEU A 289 -1.22 -19.02 29.32
N PRO A 290 -1.88 -20.18 29.17
CA PRO A 290 -1.92 -21.20 30.21
C PRO A 290 -0.53 -21.80 30.46
N LEU A 291 -0.35 -22.42 31.63
CA LEU A 291 0.98 -22.81 32.14
C LEU A 291 1.76 -23.73 31.18
N ASP A 292 1.07 -24.65 30.52
CA ASP A 292 1.59 -25.59 29.52
C ASP A 292 2.05 -24.93 28.22
N MET A 293 1.52 -23.75 27.88
CA MET A 293 1.90 -22.99 26.68
C MET A 293 2.96 -21.92 26.98
N LYS A 294 3.20 -21.60 28.26
CA LYS A 294 4.21 -20.60 28.62
C LYS A 294 5.61 -21.03 28.20
N ASP A 295 5.90 -22.32 28.23
CA ASP A 295 7.21 -22.86 27.90
C ASP A 295 7.54 -22.80 26.40
N LEU A 296 6.53 -22.58 25.55
CA LEU A 296 6.72 -22.32 24.12
C LEU A 296 7.50 -21.02 23.87
N PHE A 297 7.42 -20.05 24.79
CA PHE A 297 8.10 -18.77 24.70
C PHE A 297 9.15 -18.67 25.81
N PRO A 298 10.38 -19.20 25.63
CA PRO A 298 11.38 -19.19 26.70
C PRO A 298 11.61 -17.77 27.22
N PRO A 299 11.82 -17.58 28.54
CA PRO A 299 12.05 -16.26 29.10
C PRO A 299 13.27 -15.63 28.46
N THR A 300 13.14 -14.38 27.97
CA THR A 300 14.25 -13.68 27.32
C THR A 300 15.42 -13.57 28.29
N PRO A 301 16.64 -14.01 27.95
CA PRO A 301 17.78 -13.84 28.83
C PRO A 301 18.00 -12.32 29.03
N LEU A 302 18.06 -11.89 30.29
CA LEU A 302 18.45 -10.53 30.68
C LEU A 302 19.76 -10.19 29.95
N ARG A 303 19.70 -9.35 28.91
CA ARG A 303 20.91 -8.88 28.23
C ARG A 303 21.81 -8.24 29.28
N ARG A 304 23.00 -8.80 29.48
CA ARG A 304 24.06 -8.15 30.27
C ARG A 304 24.34 -6.80 29.63
N ALA A 305 24.18 -5.73 30.43
CA ALA A 305 24.68 -4.41 30.07
C ALA A 305 26.19 -4.53 29.82
N VAL A 306 26.63 -4.10 28.63
CA VAL A 306 28.02 -3.79 28.29
C VAL A 306 28.06 -2.33 27.88
#